data_AF-A0A2J8LET6-F1
#
_entry.id   AF-A0A2J8LET6-F1
#
_cell.length_a   1.000
_cell.length_b   1.000
_cell.length_c   1.000
_cell.angle_alpha   90.00
_cell.angle_beta   90.00
_cell.angle_gamma   90.00
#
_symmetry.space_group_name_H-M   'P 1'
#
loop_
_entity.id
_entity.type
_entity.pdbx_description
1 polymer ?
#
loop_
_entity_poly.entity_id
_entity_poly.type
_entity_poly.pdbx_seq_one_letter_code
_entity_poly.pdbx_strand_id
1 'polypeptide(L)' 'MMEGSRQTRVSRPYKISESSKVYRWADHSSTVLQRLNEQRLRGLFCDVVLVADEQRVPAHRN' A
#
# COMPACT_ATOMS: atom_id res chain seq x y z
N MET A 1 -33.81 -12.03 7.30
CA MET A 1 -33.15 -10.73 7.08
C MET A 1 -32.52 -10.29 8.38
N MET A 2 -31.20 -10.19 8.43
CA MET A 2 -30.42 -9.31 9.33
C MET A 2 -28.97 -9.48 8.88
N GLU A 3 -28.50 -8.50 8.11
CA GLU A 3 -27.16 -8.43 7.55
C GLU A 3 -26.18 -8.09 8.68
N GLY A 4 -25.37 -9.06 9.07
CA GLY A 4 -24.31 -8.88 10.05
C GLY A 4 -23.26 -7.94 9.48
N SER A 5 -23.40 -6.66 9.79
CA SER A 5 -22.45 -5.60 9.46
C SER A 5 -21.07 -5.98 10.02
N ARG A 6 -20.18 -6.45 9.12
CA ARG A 6 -18.77 -6.67 9.42
C ARG A 6 -18.18 -5.34 9.86
N GLN A 7 -18.08 -5.16 11.17
CA GLN A 7 -17.50 -3.99 11.79
C GLN A 7 -16.01 -3.99 11.45
N THR A 8 -15.64 -3.25 10.40
CA THR A 8 -14.24 -2.98 10.05
C THR A 8 -13.64 -2.28 11.26
N ARG A 9 -12.85 -3.01 12.05
CA ARG A 9 -12.14 -2.46 13.22
C ARG A 9 -11.13 -1.45 12.69
N VAL A 10 -11.58 -0.20 12.57
CA VAL A 10 -10.68 0.92 12.38
C VAL A 10 -10.01 1.14 13.73
N SER A 11 -8.77 0.72 13.87
CA SER A 11 -7.89 1.18 14.93
C SER A 11 -7.78 2.70 14.81
N ARG A 12 -8.63 3.45 15.53
CA ARG A 12 -8.49 4.91 15.60
C ARG A 12 -7.13 5.17 16.28
N PRO A 13 -6.23 5.96 15.68
CA PRO A 13 -5.08 6.47 16.40
C PRO A 13 -5.63 7.23 17.62
N TYR A 14 -5.16 6.90 18.82
CA TYR A 14 -5.67 7.39 20.11
C TYR A 14 -5.55 8.92 20.32
N LYS A 15 -5.22 9.70 19.29
CA LYS A 15 -4.82 11.12 19.37
C LYS A 15 -5.59 12.08 18.46
N ILE A 16 -6.69 11.65 17.83
CA ILE A 16 -7.48 12.52 16.96
C ILE A 16 -8.62 13.12 17.78
N SER A 17 -8.65 14.45 17.91
CA SER A 17 -9.75 15.19 18.57
C SER A 17 -11.10 14.85 17.92
N GLU A 18 -12.18 14.88 18.68
CA GLU A 18 -13.54 14.66 18.16
C GLU A 18 -13.93 15.65 17.06
N SER A 19 -13.35 16.86 17.08
CA SER A 19 -13.57 17.88 16.05
C SER A 19 -12.77 17.64 14.76
N SER A 20 -11.80 16.72 14.76
CA SER A 20 -10.95 16.47 13.59
C SER A 20 -11.68 15.70 12.50
N LYS A 21 -11.42 16.08 11.25
CA LYS A 21 -11.91 15.36 10.07
C LYS A 21 -10.88 14.31 9.65
N VAL A 22 -11.32 13.09 9.42
CA VAL A 22 -10.49 12.00 8.90
C VAL A 22 -10.76 11.85 7.41
N TYR A 23 -9.76 12.13 6.58
CA TYR A 23 -9.82 11.84 5.16
C TYR A 23 -9.39 10.40 4.90
N ARG A 24 -10.09 9.73 3.99
CA ARG A 24 -9.70 8.42 3.47
C ARG A 24 -9.81 8.43 1.96
N TRP A 25 -8.78 7.93 1.31
CA TRP A 25 -8.80 7.65 -0.12
C TRP A 25 -8.79 6.14 -0.31
N ALA A 26 -9.93 5.60 -0.75
CA ALA A 26 -10.16 4.16 -0.83
C ALA A 26 -9.13 3.44 -1.72
N ASP A 27 -8.76 4.05 -2.85
CA ASP A 27 -7.90 3.42 -3.84
C ASP A 27 -6.42 3.76 -3.68
N HIS A 28 -6.05 4.52 -2.65
CA HIS A 28 -4.69 5.03 -2.47
C HIS A 28 -3.63 3.92 -2.50
N SER A 29 -3.85 2.83 -1.77
CA SER A 29 -2.90 1.72 -1.70
C SER A 29 -2.71 1.05 -3.06
N SER A 30 -3.79 0.84 -3.81
CA SER A 30 -3.75 0.25 -5.14
C SER A 30 -3.02 1.15 -6.13
N THR A 31 -3.29 2.46 -6.08
CA THR A 31 -2.56 3.44 -6.88
C THR A 31 -1.07 3.44 -6.55
N VAL A 32 -0.69 3.47 -5.27
CA VAL A 32 0.73 3.43 -4.87
C VAL A 32 1.41 2.18 -5.41
N LEU A 33 0.80 0.99 -5.24
CA LEU A 33 1.37 -0.26 -5.75
C LEU A 33 1.53 -0.28 -7.27
N GLN A 34 0.54 0.24 -8.01
CA GLN A 34 0.62 0.36 -9.46
C GLN A 34 1.82 1.22 -9.88
N ARG A 35 2.01 2.38 -9.22
CA ARG A 35 3.13 3.30 -9.52
C ARG A 35 4.48 2.70 -9.14
N LEU A 36 4.58 1.96 -8.04
CA LEU A 36 5.79 1.21 -7.67
C LEU A 36 6.12 0.16 -8.74
N ASN A 37 5.13 -0.56 -9.26
CA ASN A 37 5.36 -1.53 -10.32
C ASN A 37 5.82 -0.85 -11.64
N GLU A 38 5.27 0.31 -12.00
CA GLU A 38 5.77 1.11 -13.13
C GLU A 38 7.24 1.52 -12.93
N GLN A 39 7.62 1.94 -11.72
CA GLN A 39 9.02 2.26 -11.40
C GLN A 39 9.92 1.04 -11.56
N ARG A 40 9.49 -0.11 -11.03
CA ARG A 40 10.22 -1.39 -11.13
C ARG A 40 10.47 -1.78 -12.59
N LEU A 41 9.44 -1.73 -13.43
CA LEU A 41 9.53 -2.05 -14.86
C LEU A 41 10.47 -1.11 -15.62
N ARG A 42 10.65 0.12 -15.13
CA ARG A 42 11.55 1.13 -15.70
C ARG A 42 12.94 1.16 -15.03
N GLY A 43 13.18 0.31 -14.04
CA GLY A 43 14.42 0.31 -13.25
C GLY A 43 14.62 1.58 -12.40
N LEU A 44 13.55 2.32 -12.11
CA LEU A 44 13.62 3.55 -11.33
C LEU A 44 13.57 3.26 -9.85
N PHE A 45 14.47 3.90 -9.10
CA PHE A 45 14.54 3.86 -7.63
C PHE A 45 14.70 2.45 -7.03
N CYS A 46 14.99 1.44 -7.86
CA CYS A 46 15.27 0.09 -7.37
C CYS A 46 16.65 0.06 -6.72
N ASP A 47 16.69 -0.41 -5.48
CA ASP A 47 17.89 -0.45 -4.64
C ASP A 47 18.37 -1.89 -4.37
N VAL A 48 17.57 -2.88 -4.75
CA VAL A 48 17.90 -4.31 -4.64
C VAL A 48 17.63 -5.01 -5.96
N VAL A 49 18.43 -6.05 -6.24
CA VAL A 49 18.21 -6.97 -7.36
C VAL A 49 18.05 -8.37 -6.80
N LEU A 50 16.89 -8.97 -7.04
CA LEU A 50 16.62 -10.36 -6.73
C LEU A 50 17.26 -11.23 -7.80
N VAL A 51 17.98 -12.26 -7.40
CA VAL A 51 18.62 -13.23 -8.30
C VAL A 51 18.06 -14.61 -7.99
N ALA A 52 17.51 -15.27 -9.02
CA ALA A 52 17.01 -16.63 -8.96
C ALA A 52 17.46 -17.35 -10.24
N ASP A 53 18.35 -18.33 -10.09
CA ASP A 53 19.08 -18.94 -11.19
C ASP A 53 19.74 -17.85 -12.07
N GLU A 54 19.46 -17.85 -13.38
CA GLU A 54 19.95 -16.85 -14.34
C GLU A 54 19.06 -15.59 -14.40
N GLN A 55 17.94 -15.55 -13.67
CA GLN A 55 17.03 -14.42 -13.69
C GLN A 55 17.43 -13.35 -12.68
N ARG A 56 17.46 -12.09 -13.15
CA ARG A 56 17.75 -10.91 -12.32
C ARG A 56 16.59 -9.94 -12.42
N VAL A 57 16.01 -9.58 -11.28
CA VAL A 57 14.84 -8.70 -11.20
C VAL A 57 15.14 -7.52 -10.28
N PRO A 58 15.16 -6.26 -10.80
CA PRO A 58 15.26 -5.09 -9.95
C PRO A 58 13.98 -4.93 -9.11
N ALA A 59 14.13 -4.51 -7.86
CA ALA A 59 13.03 -4.32 -6.93
C ALA A 59 13.33 -3.21 -5.91
N HIS A 60 12.33 -2.88 -5.10
CA HIS A 60 12.43 -1.99 -3.95
C HIS A 60 12.46 -2.86 -2.68
N ARG A 61 13.38 -2.58 -1.75
CA ARG A 61 13.52 -3.39 -0.53
C ARG A 61 12.38 -3.25 0.49
N ASN A 62 11.61 -2.16 0.42
CA ASN A 62 10.65 -1.73 1.45
C ASN A 62 9.18 -2.06 1.11
#